data_AF-A0A3C1DF13-F1
#
_entry.id   AF-A0A3C1DF13-F1
#
_cell.length_a   1.000
_cell.length_b   1.000
_cell.length_c   1.000
_cell.angle_alpha   90.00
_cell.angle_beta   90.00
_cell.angle_gamma   90.00
#
_symmetry.space_group_name_H-M   'P 1'
#
loop_
_entity.id
_entity.type
_entity.pdbx_description
1 polymer ?
#
loop_
_entity_poly.entity_id
_entity_poly.type
_entity_poly.pdbx_seq_one_letter_code
_entity_poly.pdbx_strand_id
1 'polypeptide(L)'
;MEKTMRNVIITGIAMILVATGLSAVVMLGGCSKATSASLDGTRVDAINAVIEKTGIKSQLDAEARVQARALASEYGMPEDLADQVIDSLAIEDWEVTTLPRGVAETSNFTMDVEGQPVGITTYDDTSVVTIAAYGQEITFAVPESAQDYMPYVPYLAYLE
;
A
#
# COMPACT_ATOMS: atom_id res chain seq x y z
N MET A 1 -5.03 -13.10 22.46
CA MET A 1 -4.73 -12.06 21.46
C MET A 1 -5.61 -10.85 21.76
N GLU A 2 -5.02 -9.72 22.11
CA GLU A 2 -5.74 -8.51 22.53
C GLU A 2 -6.45 -7.86 21.32
N LYS A 3 -7.62 -7.24 21.51
CA LYS A 3 -8.44 -6.66 20.42
C LYS A 3 -7.66 -5.68 19.55
N THR A 4 -6.72 -4.95 20.15
CA THR A 4 -5.81 -4.02 19.47
C THR A 4 -4.86 -4.72 18.51
N MET A 5 -4.32 -5.88 18.90
CA MET A 5 -3.37 -6.65 18.08
C MET A 5 -4.05 -7.26 16.84
N ARG A 6 -5.30 -7.69 17.00
CA ARG A 6 -6.13 -8.20 15.90
C ARG A 6 -6.46 -7.15 14.84
N ASN A 7 -6.85 -5.94 15.27
CA ASN A 7 -7.12 -4.84 14.36
C ASN A 7 -5.86 -4.38 13.62
N VAL A 8 -4.72 -4.39 14.31
CA VAL A 8 -3.41 -4.06 13.72
C VAL A 8 -3.00 -5.08 12.64
N ILE A 9 -3.22 -6.38 12.86
CA ILE A 9 -2.87 -7.43 11.89
C ILE A 9 -3.70 -7.30 10.60
N ILE A 10 -5.03 -7.17 10.70
CA ILE A 10 -5.88 -7.01 9.49
C ILE A 10 -5.50 -5.74 8.74
N THR A 11 -5.32 -4.63 9.46
CA THR A 11 -5.08 -3.34 8.79
C THR A 11 -3.71 -3.26 8.15
N GLY A 12 -2.70 -3.81 8.80
CA GLY A 12 -1.37 -3.86 8.21
C GLY A 12 -1.34 -4.73 6.94
N ILE A 13 -1.93 -5.94 6.98
CA ILE A 13 -1.96 -6.81 5.80
C ILE A 13 -2.78 -6.18 4.67
N ALA A 14 -3.90 -5.53 4.99
CA ALA A 14 -4.70 -4.80 4.02
C ALA A 14 -3.92 -3.65 3.34
N MET A 15 -3.15 -2.86 4.09
CA MET A 15 -2.33 -1.80 3.51
C MET A 15 -1.25 -2.33 2.58
N ILE A 16 -0.65 -3.46 2.93
CA ILE A 16 0.32 -4.13 2.06
C ILE A 16 -0.34 -4.55 0.74
N LEU A 17 -1.49 -5.21 0.79
CA LEU A 17 -2.18 -5.69 -0.41
C LEU A 17 -2.58 -4.55 -1.35
N VAL A 18 -3.02 -3.42 -0.77
CA VAL A 18 -3.32 -2.20 -1.52
C VAL A 18 -2.07 -1.61 -2.14
N ALA A 19 -0.99 -1.46 -1.37
CA ALA A 19 0.24 -0.85 -1.83
C ALA A 19 0.96 -1.69 -2.91
N THR A 20 0.99 -3.02 -2.76
CA THR A 20 1.61 -3.93 -3.74
C THR A 20 0.79 -4.01 -5.01
N GLY A 21 -0.53 -4.09 -4.87
CA GLY A 21 -1.43 -4.16 -6.00
C GLY A 21 -1.46 -2.86 -6.81
N LEU A 22 -1.41 -1.68 -6.19
CA LEU A 22 -1.22 -0.39 -6.88
C LEU A 22 0.12 -0.33 -7.63
N SER A 23 1.19 -0.86 -7.03
CA SER A 23 2.52 -0.91 -7.63
C SER A 23 2.57 -1.78 -8.89
N ALA A 24 1.85 -2.91 -8.91
CA ALA A 24 1.72 -3.78 -10.08
C ALA A 24 1.03 -3.09 -11.28
N VAL A 25 0.13 -2.13 -11.03
CA VAL A 25 -0.56 -1.40 -12.11
C VAL A 25 0.32 -0.40 -12.81
N VAL A 26 1.10 0.36 -12.04
CA VAL A 26 2.05 1.35 -12.58
C VAL A 26 2.99 0.67 -13.59
N MET A 27 3.31 -0.60 -13.35
CA MET A 27 4.09 -1.44 -14.26
C MET A 27 3.34 -1.82 -15.54
N LEU A 28 2.10 -2.32 -15.44
CA LEU A 28 1.29 -2.74 -16.59
C LEU A 28 0.85 -1.57 -17.48
N GLY A 29 0.69 -0.37 -16.91
CA GLY A 29 0.32 0.87 -17.61
C GLY A 29 1.41 1.49 -18.49
N GLY A 30 2.58 0.86 -18.62
CA GLY A 30 3.63 1.29 -19.57
C GLY A 30 4.79 2.08 -18.96
N CYS A 31 4.99 2.08 -17.64
CA CYS A 31 6.18 2.64 -17.02
C CYS A 31 7.40 1.70 -17.19
N SER A 32 7.68 1.26 -18.42
CA SER A 32 8.79 0.35 -18.76
C SER A 32 10.19 0.98 -18.59
N LYS A 33 10.29 2.22 -18.09
CA LYS A 33 11.54 2.91 -17.74
C LYS A 33 11.35 3.92 -16.60
N ALA A 34 10.93 3.49 -15.41
CA ALA A 34 11.27 4.22 -14.20
C ALA A 34 12.63 3.69 -13.71
N THR A 35 13.72 4.11 -14.36
CA THR A 35 15.00 4.14 -13.65
C THR A 35 14.85 5.10 -12.47
N SER A 36 15.55 4.84 -11.38
CA SER A 36 15.73 5.64 -10.13
C SER A 36 15.96 7.16 -10.26
N ALA A 37 15.84 7.74 -11.45
CA ALA A 37 15.68 9.17 -11.67
C ALA A 37 14.23 9.56 -11.29
N SER A 38 14.11 10.19 -10.12
CA SER A 38 13.00 11.02 -9.64
C SER A 38 11.79 11.08 -10.59
N LEU A 39 10.67 10.51 -10.16
CA LEU A 39 9.38 10.97 -10.69
C LEU A 39 9.36 12.50 -10.55
N ASP A 40 9.19 13.21 -11.66
CA ASP A 40 8.88 14.64 -11.64
C ASP A 40 7.36 14.81 -11.60
N GLY A 41 6.88 15.99 -11.23
CA GLY A 41 5.44 16.23 -11.11
C GLY A 41 4.66 15.94 -12.41
N THR A 42 5.28 16.11 -13.58
CA THR A 42 4.61 15.84 -14.87
C THR A 42 4.37 14.34 -15.09
N ARG A 43 5.32 13.49 -14.65
CA ARG A 43 5.18 12.03 -14.71
C ARG A 43 4.18 11.51 -13.69
N VAL A 44 4.12 12.10 -12.51
CA VAL A 44 3.14 11.76 -11.48
C VAL A 44 1.71 11.90 -12.01
N ASP A 45 1.38 13.06 -12.58
CA ASP A 45 0.04 13.34 -13.13
C ASP A 45 -0.36 12.34 -14.21
N ALA A 46 0.61 11.97 -15.08
CA ALA A 46 0.38 11.02 -16.15
C ALA A 46 0.09 9.60 -15.61
N ILE A 47 0.79 9.17 -14.56
CA ILE A 47 0.58 7.86 -13.93
C ILE A 47 -0.78 7.83 -13.23
N ASN A 48 -1.12 8.85 -12.44
CA ASN A 48 -2.43 8.92 -11.77
C ASN A 48 -3.57 8.91 -12.81
N ALA A 49 -3.45 9.66 -13.90
CA ALA A 49 -4.45 9.65 -14.97
C ALA A 49 -4.62 8.27 -15.66
N VAL A 50 -3.59 7.42 -15.66
CA VAL A 50 -3.69 6.03 -16.13
C VAL A 50 -4.40 5.17 -15.09
N ILE A 51 -4.00 5.25 -13.82
CA ILE A 51 -4.62 4.51 -12.71
C ILE A 51 -6.13 4.78 -12.65
N GLU A 52 -6.54 6.04 -12.76
CA GLU A 52 -7.96 6.44 -12.76
C GLU A 52 -8.77 5.82 -13.91
N LYS A 53 -8.16 5.61 -15.08
CA LYS A 53 -8.85 5.09 -16.27
C LYS A 53 -8.94 3.58 -16.33
N THR A 54 -8.06 2.87 -15.63
CA THR A 54 -8.01 1.40 -15.68
C THR A 54 -9.07 0.77 -14.78
N GLY A 55 -9.67 1.53 -13.86
CA GLY A 55 -10.61 1.01 -12.86
C GLY A 55 -9.94 0.07 -11.87
N ILE A 56 -8.61 0.15 -11.75
CA ILE A 56 -7.84 -0.81 -10.96
C ILE A 56 -8.03 -0.60 -9.46
N LYS A 57 -8.25 0.64 -9.01
CA LYS A 57 -8.47 0.96 -7.59
C LYS A 57 -9.67 0.18 -7.05
N SER A 58 -10.73 0.08 -7.85
CA SER A 58 -11.91 -0.71 -7.50
C SER A 58 -11.67 -2.23 -7.56
N GLN A 59 -10.82 -2.71 -8.47
CA GLN A 59 -10.41 -4.13 -8.48
C GLN A 59 -9.58 -4.48 -7.24
N LEU A 60 -8.68 -3.57 -6.85
CA LEU A 60 -7.85 -3.68 -5.65
C LEU A 60 -8.68 -3.65 -4.38
N ASP A 61 -9.66 -2.76 -4.30
CA ASP A 61 -10.62 -2.71 -3.20
C ASP A 61 -11.37 -4.05 -3.05
N ALA A 62 -11.89 -4.59 -4.15
CA ALA A 62 -12.60 -5.87 -4.13
C ALA A 62 -11.69 -7.03 -3.67
N GLU A 63 -10.48 -7.12 -4.21
CA GLU A 63 -9.51 -8.17 -3.87
C GLU A 63 -9.01 -8.04 -2.42
N ALA A 64 -8.68 -6.81 -1.98
CA ALA A 64 -8.27 -6.54 -0.61
C ALA A 64 -9.36 -6.93 0.39
N ARG A 65 -10.65 -6.70 0.09
CA ARG A 65 -11.77 -7.17 0.92
C ARG A 65 -11.82 -8.68 1.00
N VAL A 66 -11.66 -9.39 -0.11
CA VAL A 66 -11.68 -10.86 -0.13
C VAL A 66 -10.58 -11.41 0.78
N GLN A 67 -9.35 -10.91 0.63
CA GLN A 67 -8.21 -11.37 1.41
C GLN A 67 -8.31 -10.96 2.88
N ALA A 68 -8.71 -9.72 3.16
CA ALA A 68 -8.88 -9.24 4.53
C ALA A 68 -9.97 -10.01 5.28
N ARG A 69 -11.09 -10.35 4.62
CA ARG A 69 -12.14 -11.21 5.19
C ARG A 69 -11.64 -12.63 5.43
N ALA A 70 -10.87 -13.21 4.49
CA ALA A 70 -10.28 -14.53 4.67
C ALA A 70 -9.37 -14.59 5.91
N LEU A 71 -8.51 -13.58 6.09
CA LEU A 71 -7.67 -13.43 7.28
C LEU A 71 -8.49 -13.21 8.54
N ALA A 72 -9.51 -12.34 8.48
CA ALA A 72 -10.41 -12.13 9.60
C ALA A 72 -11.04 -13.46 10.05
N SER A 73 -11.58 -14.24 9.11
CA SER A 73 -12.13 -15.56 9.38
C SER A 73 -11.09 -16.51 9.99
N GLU A 74 -9.88 -16.58 9.43
CA GLU A 74 -8.80 -17.44 9.94
C GLU A 74 -8.46 -17.16 11.41
N TYR A 75 -8.44 -15.88 11.78
CA TYR A 75 -8.12 -15.44 13.14
C TYR A 75 -9.36 -15.31 14.05
N GLY A 76 -10.53 -15.80 13.63
CA GLY A 76 -11.77 -15.77 14.42
C GLY A 76 -12.29 -14.35 14.68
N MET A 77 -12.05 -13.44 13.73
CA MET A 77 -12.51 -12.06 13.73
C MET A 77 -13.78 -11.89 12.89
N PRO A 78 -14.62 -10.89 13.22
CA PRO A 78 -15.76 -10.54 12.39
C PRO A 78 -15.31 -10.06 11.00
N GLU A 79 -15.91 -10.57 9.93
CA GLU A 79 -15.59 -10.15 8.55
C GLU A 79 -15.96 -8.69 8.27
N ASP A 80 -16.99 -8.15 8.95
CA ASP A 80 -17.38 -6.74 8.86
C ASP A 80 -16.30 -5.80 9.42
N LEU A 81 -15.44 -6.29 10.31
CA LEU A 81 -14.26 -5.55 10.76
C LEU A 81 -13.24 -5.43 9.62
N ALA A 82 -13.05 -6.49 8.81
CA ALA A 82 -12.18 -6.42 7.64
C ALA A 82 -12.68 -5.40 6.63
N ASP A 83 -13.99 -5.35 6.37
CA ASP A 83 -14.57 -4.36 5.49
C ASP A 83 -14.37 -2.93 5.99
N GLN A 84 -14.61 -2.68 7.28
CA GLN A 84 -14.39 -1.36 7.89
C GLN A 84 -12.93 -0.92 7.81
N VAL A 85 -12.00 -1.88 7.93
CA VAL A 85 -10.57 -1.63 7.77
C VAL A 85 -10.25 -1.28 6.31
N ILE A 86 -10.78 -2.01 5.32
CA ILE A 86 -10.57 -1.65 3.92
C ILE A 86 -11.16 -0.27 3.61
N ASP A 87 -12.34 0.04 4.16
CA ASP A 87 -12.97 1.34 4.01
C ASP A 87 -12.08 2.47 4.57
N SER A 88 -11.41 2.26 5.71
CA SER A 88 -10.52 3.26 6.30
C SER A 88 -9.22 3.44 5.51
N LEU A 89 -8.81 2.47 4.71
CA LEU A 89 -7.67 2.63 3.80
C LEU A 89 -7.95 3.59 2.65
N ALA A 90 -9.23 3.84 2.33
CA ALA A 90 -9.65 4.75 1.28
C ALA A 90 -8.88 4.52 -0.04
N ILE A 91 -8.86 3.28 -0.53
CA ILE A 91 -8.06 2.83 -1.69
C ILE A 91 -8.25 3.72 -2.92
N GLU A 92 -9.48 4.20 -3.13
CA GLU A 92 -9.83 5.09 -4.23
C GLU A 92 -9.09 6.44 -4.17
N ASP A 93 -8.65 6.88 -2.99
CA ASP A 93 -7.97 8.16 -2.75
C ASP A 93 -6.43 8.06 -2.81
N TRP A 94 -5.87 6.85 -3.00
CA TRP A 94 -4.42 6.69 -3.13
C TRP A 94 -3.92 7.24 -4.46
N GLU A 95 -2.83 7.99 -4.42
CA GLU A 95 -2.22 8.59 -5.61
C GLU A 95 -0.71 8.42 -5.59
N VAL A 96 -0.11 8.27 -6.77
CA VAL A 96 1.34 8.41 -6.91
C VAL A 96 1.71 9.86 -6.61
N THR A 97 2.85 10.05 -5.94
CA THR A 97 3.40 11.37 -5.63
C THR A 97 4.92 11.36 -5.71
N THR A 98 5.53 12.52 -5.54
CA THR A 98 6.99 12.63 -5.34
C THR A 98 7.30 12.58 -3.86
N LEU A 99 8.37 11.89 -3.48
CA LEU A 99 8.86 11.90 -2.10
C LEU A 99 9.16 13.34 -1.64
N PRO A 100 8.50 13.85 -0.57
CA PRO A 100 8.75 15.19 -0.08
C PRO A 100 10.20 15.36 0.38
N ARG A 101 10.75 16.56 0.26
CA ARG A 101 12.12 16.82 0.71
C ARG A 101 12.19 16.86 2.23
N GLY A 102 13.15 16.15 2.80
CA GLY A 102 13.46 16.22 4.22
C GLY A 102 12.69 15.24 5.10
N VAL A 103 11.87 14.36 4.52
CA VAL A 103 11.31 13.21 5.23
C VAL A 103 12.42 12.20 5.51
N ALA A 104 12.40 11.60 6.70
CA ALA A 104 13.36 10.62 7.16
C ALA A 104 12.75 9.23 7.11
N GLU A 105 13.49 8.25 6.57
CA GLU A 105 13.06 6.85 6.63
C GLU A 105 12.96 6.38 8.08
N THR A 106 11.83 5.79 8.44
CA THR A 106 11.61 5.16 9.75
C THR A 106 11.83 3.65 9.71
N SER A 107 11.48 3.01 8.61
CA SER A 107 11.66 1.56 8.43
C SER A 107 11.68 1.20 6.94
N ASN A 108 12.43 0.15 6.61
CA ASN A 108 12.49 -0.45 5.29
C ASN A 108 12.53 -1.97 5.46
N PHE A 109 11.62 -2.69 4.82
CA PHE A 109 11.58 -4.15 4.82
C PHE A 109 11.15 -4.69 3.46
N THR A 110 11.52 -5.93 3.19
CA THR A 110 11.11 -6.64 1.97
C THR A 110 10.21 -7.81 2.34
N MET A 111 9.20 -8.05 1.52
CA MET A 111 8.31 -9.20 1.60
C MET A 111 8.16 -9.85 0.23
N ASP A 112 7.75 -11.12 0.20
CA ASP A 112 7.37 -11.79 -1.03
C ASP A 112 5.86 -11.68 -1.25
N VAL A 113 5.46 -11.09 -2.38
CA VAL A 113 4.05 -11.04 -2.82
C VAL A 113 3.96 -11.75 -4.16
N GLU A 114 3.20 -12.85 -4.20
CA GLU A 114 3.02 -13.69 -5.39
C GLU A 114 4.35 -14.13 -6.04
N GLY A 115 5.39 -14.41 -5.24
CA GLY A 115 6.71 -14.82 -5.73
C GLY A 115 7.56 -13.65 -6.25
N GLN A 116 7.20 -12.40 -5.94
CA GLN A 116 7.96 -11.21 -6.28
C GLN A 116 8.42 -10.47 -5.01
N PRO A 117 9.70 -10.09 -4.93
CA PRO A 117 10.19 -9.28 -3.82
C PRO A 117 9.64 -7.85 -3.93
N VAL A 118 8.96 -7.42 -2.88
CA VAL A 118 8.44 -6.06 -2.71
C VAL A 118 9.08 -5.43 -1.48
N GLY A 119 9.81 -4.33 -1.67
CA GLY A 119 10.31 -3.47 -0.62
C GLY A 119 9.28 -2.42 -0.23
N ILE A 120 9.17 -2.14 1.06
CA ILE A 120 8.28 -1.13 1.62
C ILE A 120 9.12 -0.24 2.52
N THR A 121 9.14 1.05 2.20
CA THR A 121 9.78 2.10 2.99
C THR A 121 8.73 3.03 3.57
N THR A 122 8.78 3.18 4.89
CA THR A 122 7.96 4.13 5.66
C THR A 122 8.82 5.30 6.12
N TYR A 123 8.18 6.45 6.36
CA TYR A 123 8.83 7.69 6.75
C TYR A 123 8.25 8.24 8.04
N ASP A 124 8.94 9.21 8.63
CA ASP A 124 8.47 9.99 9.78
C ASP A 124 7.22 10.82 9.45
N ASP A 125 7.06 11.19 8.19
CA ASP A 125 5.83 11.70 7.60
C ASP A 125 4.94 10.53 7.12
N THR A 126 3.86 10.27 7.85
CA THR A 126 2.89 9.20 7.56
C THR A 126 2.03 9.46 6.32
N SER A 127 2.10 10.66 5.73
CA SER A 127 1.37 10.99 4.50
C SER A 127 1.96 10.35 3.24
N VAL A 128 3.11 9.68 3.35
CA VAL A 128 3.76 9.02 2.22
C VAL A 128 4.32 7.64 2.55
N VAL A 129 4.32 6.77 1.55
CA VAL A 129 4.99 5.47 1.59
C VAL A 129 5.66 5.22 0.25
N THR A 130 6.84 4.59 0.26
CA THR A 130 7.53 4.19 -0.97
C THR A 130 7.53 2.68 -1.10
N ILE A 131 7.14 2.20 -2.27
CA ILE A 131 7.11 0.78 -2.60
C ILE A 131 8.14 0.51 -3.69
N ALA A 132 9.04 -0.43 -3.40
CA ALA A 132 10.06 -0.92 -4.32
C ALA A 132 9.61 -2.27 -4.90
N ALA A 133 9.22 -2.32 -6.16
CA ALA A 133 8.80 -3.56 -6.82
C ALA A 133 9.35 -3.60 -8.25
N TYR A 134 9.66 -4.80 -8.76
CA TYR A 134 10.18 -5.01 -10.12
C TYR A 134 11.35 -4.08 -10.51
N GLY A 135 12.21 -3.73 -9.54
CA GLY A 135 13.37 -2.86 -9.74
C GLY A 135 13.05 -1.37 -9.88
N GLN A 136 11.85 -0.93 -9.51
CA GLN A 136 11.44 0.48 -9.47
C GLN A 136 10.96 0.86 -8.07
N GLU A 137 11.05 2.14 -7.73
CA GLU A 137 10.53 2.71 -6.49
C GLU A 137 9.44 3.73 -6.82
N ILE A 138 8.27 3.57 -6.20
CA ILE A 138 7.11 4.44 -6.41
C ILE A 138 6.66 4.95 -5.05
N THR A 139 6.57 6.26 -4.90
CA THR A 139 6.01 6.89 -3.70
C THR A 139 4.51 7.14 -3.92
N PHE A 140 3.72 6.75 -2.93
CA PHE A 140 2.29 7.01 -2.87
C PHE A 140 1.96 7.99 -1.76
N ALA A 141 1.00 8.87 -2.02
CA ALA A 141 0.32 9.65 -1.01
C ALA A 141 -0.68 8.75 -0.27
N VAL A 142 -0.56 8.72 1.05
CA VAL A 142 -1.40 7.92 1.94
C VAL A 142 -2.59 8.77 2.37
N PRO A 143 -3.85 8.33 2.11
CA PRO A 143 -5.05 9.04 2.56
C PRO A 143 -5.03 9.25 4.06
N GLU A 144 -5.56 10.39 4.53
CA GLU A 144 -5.54 10.76 5.95
C GLU A 144 -6.12 9.67 6.86
N SER A 145 -7.21 9.02 6.43
CA SER A 145 -7.83 7.91 7.15
C SER A 145 -6.94 6.66 7.30
N ALA A 146 -5.94 6.52 6.43
CA ALA A 146 -5.00 5.40 6.42
C ALA A 146 -3.70 5.69 7.20
N GLN A 147 -3.38 6.97 7.48
CA GLN A 147 -2.10 7.38 8.06
C GLN A 147 -1.89 6.86 9.49
N ASP A 148 -2.97 6.77 10.27
CA ASP A 148 -2.94 6.22 11.64
C ASP A 148 -2.44 4.77 11.67
N TYR A 149 -2.46 4.07 10.54
CA TYR A 149 -2.02 2.69 10.44
C TYR A 149 -0.56 2.54 10.01
N MET A 150 0.06 3.60 9.46
CA MET A 150 1.44 3.58 8.95
C MET A 150 2.49 3.13 9.99
N PRO A 151 2.40 3.54 11.28
CA PRO A 151 3.33 3.07 12.30
C PRO A 151 3.30 1.56 12.54
N TYR A 152 2.23 0.86 12.11
CA TYR A 152 2.09 -0.58 12.29
C TYR A 152 2.65 -1.41 11.13
N VAL A 153 2.86 -0.79 9.97
CA VAL A 153 3.36 -1.45 8.76
C VAL A 153 4.68 -2.21 8.98
N PRO A 154 5.68 -1.66 9.69
CA PRO A 154 6.93 -2.37 9.93
C PRO A 154 6.77 -3.66 10.75
N TYR A 155 5.72 -3.78 11.57
CA TYR A 155 5.49 -4.98 12.38
C TYR A 155 5.12 -6.21 11.55
N LEU A 156 4.66 -5.99 10.31
CA LEU A 156 4.26 -7.05 9.40
C LEU A 156 5.46 -7.85 8.88
N ALA A 157 6.63 -7.22 8.80
CA ALA A 157 7.88 -7.90 8.48
C ALA A 157 8.25 -8.99 9.52
N TYR A 158 7.59 -8.99 10.68
CA TYR A 158 7.82 -9.95 11.76
C TYR A 158 6.69 -10.99 11.91
N LEU A 159 5.69 -10.98 11.01
CA LEU A 159 4.57 -11.93 11.02
C LEU A 159 4.82 -13.19 10.18
N GLU A 160 6.02 -13.35 9.60
CA GLU A 160 6.45 -14.58 8.90
C GLU A 160 6.57 -15.80 9.81
#